data_AF-A0AAD9QZ83-F1
#
_entry.id   AF-A0AAD9QZ83-F1
#
_cell.length_a   1.000
_cell.length_b   1.000
_cell.length_c   1.000
_cell.angle_alpha   90.00
_cell.angle_beta   90.00
_cell.angle_gamma   90.00
#
_symmetry.space_group_name_H-M   'P 1'
#
loop_
_entity.id
_entity.type
_entity.pdbx_description
1 polymer ?
#
loop_
_entity_poly.entity_id
_entity_poly.type
_entity_poly.pdbx_seq_one_letter_code
_entity_poly.pdbx_strand_id
1 'polypeptide(L)'
;MSASTSPRTVAIAVDSSDLSEKAFDWFMDNVFHEGDKLVIIHSYEWLSPAIPEMIASNAWEKQIEKRDKTVKSLEKKYRRKCKALKLEAKIVVEGGPPGQVICKITEQEQASFIVLGSRGEGTVRRTILGSVSDYVIHHTHVPVVTVPAFVPNPPGKESS
;
A
#
# COMPACT_ATOMS: atom_id res chain seq x y z
N MET A 1 19.15 27.86 12.35
CA MET A 1 17.77 28.14 11.91
C MET A 1 17.22 26.82 11.40
N SER A 2 16.39 26.13 12.17
CA SER A 2 15.71 24.92 11.68
C SER A 2 14.61 25.38 10.73
N ALA A 3 14.72 25.05 9.45
CA ALA A 3 13.63 25.28 8.51
C ALA A 3 12.41 24.52 9.04
N SER A 4 11.36 25.24 9.37
CA SER A 4 10.03 24.69 9.61
C SER A 4 9.54 24.12 8.27
N THR A 5 9.94 22.91 7.94
CA THR A 5 9.36 22.17 6.82
C THR A 5 7.92 21.85 7.18
N SER A 6 6.97 22.36 6.38
CA SER A 6 5.56 22.00 6.52
C SER A 6 5.42 20.47 6.56
N PRO A 7 4.51 19.93 7.38
CA PRO A 7 4.29 18.49 7.46
C PRO A 7 3.94 17.96 6.06
N ARG A 8 4.70 16.97 5.60
CA ARG A 8 4.48 16.34 4.29
C ARG A 8 3.50 15.18 4.45
N THR A 9 2.67 14.99 3.43
CA THR A 9 1.78 13.83 3.33
C THR A 9 2.48 12.73 2.55
N VAL A 10 2.53 11.51 3.08
CA VAL A 10 3.14 10.35 2.43
C VAL A 10 2.07 9.31 2.13
N ALA A 11 1.91 8.95 0.86
CA ALA A 11 1.05 7.86 0.45
C ALA A 11 1.78 6.53 0.59
N ILE A 12 1.17 5.53 1.23
CA ILE A 12 1.73 4.18 1.35
C ILE A 12 0.70 3.19 0.83
N ALA A 13 1.02 2.51 -0.28
CA ALA A 13 0.15 1.50 -0.86
C ALA A 13 0.36 0.15 -0.17
N VAL A 14 -0.74 -0.43 0.32
CA VAL A 14 -0.72 -1.67 1.09
C VAL A 14 -1.76 -2.68 0.61
N ASP A 15 -1.43 -3.95 0.81
CA ASP A 15 -2.29 -5.10 0.51
C ASP A 15 -2.12 -6.17 1.60
N SER A 16 -2.60 -7.38 1.36
CA SER A 16 -2.45 -8.49 2.31
C SER A 16 -1.09 -9.20 2.23
N SER A 17 -0.14 -8.70 1.44
CA SER A 17 1.20 -9.31 1.28
C SER A 17 2.17 -8.91 2.39
N ASP A 18 3.17 -9.76 2.63
CA ASP A 18 4.30 -9.42 3.50
C ASP A 18 5.18 -8.33 2.89
N LEU A 19 5.16 -8.20 1.56
CA LEU A 19 5.96 -7.21 0.83
C LEU A 19 5.46 -5.78 1.06
N SER A 20 4.15 -5.56 1.11
CA SER A 20 3.64 -4.24 1.48
C SER A 20 3.90 -3.91 2.94
N GLU A 21 3.87 -4.90 3.83
CA GLU A 21 4.25 -4.71 5.25
C GLU A 21 5.72 -4.30 5.37
N LYS A 22 6.63 -4.98 4.66
CA LYS A 22 8.05 -4.63 4.62
C LYS A 22 8.28 -3.24 4.03
N ALA A 23 7.49 -2.82 3.04
CA ALA A 23 7.59 -1.48 2.48
C ALA A 23 7.19 -0.41 3.51
N PHE A 24 6.14 -0.67 4.29
CA PHE A 24 5.76 0.19 5.41
C PHE A 24 6.88 0.26 6.46
N ASP A 25 7.40 -0.89 6.91
CA ASP A 25 8.44 -0.93 7.95
C ASP A 25 9.74 -0.27 7.48
N TRP A 26 10.16 -0.54 6.25
CA TRP A 26 11.30 0.13 5.65
C TRP A 26 11.12 1.64 5.61
N PHE A 27 9.94 2.14 5.26
CA PHE A 27 9.66 3.58 5.28
C PHE A 27 9.79 4.14 6.70
N MET A 28 9.21 3.47 7.70
CA MET A 28 9.31 3.88 9.10
C MET A 28 10.76 3.95 9.58
N ASP A 29 11.59 2.98 9.19
CA ASP A 29 12.97 2.88 9.66
C ASP A 29 13.95 3.83 8.94
N ASN A 30 13.65 4.23 7.70
CA ASN A 30 14.66 4.87 6.84
C ASN A 30 14.26 6.27 6.33
N VAL A 31 12.96 6.57 6.25
CA VAL A 31 12.47 7.78 5.56
C VAL A 31 11.56 8.63 6.45
N PHE A 32 10.80 8.00 7.34
CA PHE A 32 9.84 8.70 8.20
C PHE A 32 10.49 9.82 9.02
N HIS A 33 9.79 10.94 9.11
CA HIS A 33 10.14 12.07 9.96
C HIS A 33 8.98 12.43 10.88
N GLU A 34 9.30 12.96 12.06
CA GLU A 34 8.29 13.50 12.96
C GLU A 34 7.51 14.62 12.26
N GLY A 35 6.18 14.54 12.31
CA GLY A 35 5.27 15.45 11.59
C GLY A 35 4.80 14.93 10.23
N ASP A 36 5.33 13.82 9.71
CA ASP A 36 4.79 13.18 8.51
C ASP A 36 3.34 12.71 8.74
N LYS A 37 2.46 13.03 7.78
CA LYS A 37 1.09 12.53 7.74
C LYS A 37 1.01 11.36 6.78
N LEU A 38 0.46 10.22 7.21
CA LEU A 38 0.40 9.03 6.37
C LEU A 38 -0.98 8.84 5.76
N VAL A 39 -1.03 8.53 4.48
CA VAL A 39 -2.22 8.05 3.79
C VAL A 39 -1.98 6.60 3.41
N ILE A 40 -2.58 5.69 4.17
CA ILE A 40 -2.49 4.26 3.93
C ILE A 40 -3.57 3.88 2.93
N ILE A 41 -3.17 3.49 1.73
CA ILE A 41 -4.06 3.22 0.60
C ILE A 41 -4.16 1.72 0.40
N HIS A 42 -5.38 1.19 0.47
CA HIS A 42 -5.66 -0.18 0.06
C HIS A 42 -6.71 -0.18 -1.06
N SER A 43 -6.43 -0.93 -2.11
CA SER A 43 -7.37 -1.14 -3.20
C SER A 43 -7.80 -2.60 -3.28
N TYR A 44 -9.07 -2.82 -3.59
CA TYR A 44 -9.60 -4.14 -3.89
C TYR A 44 -10.25 -4.14 -5.28
N GLU A 45 -10.07 -5.23 -6.04
CA GLU A 45 -10.66 -5.32 -7.36
C GLU A 45 -12.19 -5.45 -7.28
N TRP A 46 -12.87 -4.85 -8.26
CA TRP A 46 -14.29 -5.10 -8.46
C TRP A 46 -14.45 -6.53 -8.96
N LEU A 47 -15.45 -7.24 -8.43
CA LEU A 47 -15.86 -8.50 -9.05
C LEU A 47 -16.48 -8.15 -10.40
N SER A 48 -15.89 -8.65 -11.49
CA SER A 48 -16.41 -8.40 -12.82
C SER A 48 -17.80 -9.05 -12.97
N PRO A 49 -18.85 -8.30 -13.37
CA PRO A 49 -20.19 -8.83 -13.58
C PRO A 49 -20.32 -9.70 -14.85
N ALA A 50 -19.21 -10.02 -15.53
CA ALA A 50 -19.21 -10.76 -16.79
C ALA A 50 -19.55 -12.26 -16.66
N ILE A 51 -19.85 -12.79 -15.47
CA ILE A 51 -20.28 -14.19 -15.29
C ILE A 51 -21.82 -14.24 -15.22
N PRO A 52 -22.50 -15.17 -15.94
CA PRO A 52 -23.95 -15.33 -15.88
C PRO A 52 -24.46 -15.54 -14.45
N GLU A 53 -25.49 -14.76 -14.08
CA GLU A 53 -26.07 -14.62 -12.73
C GLU A 53 -26.38 -15.96 -12.02
N MET A 54 -26.79 -16.98 -12.78
CA MET A 54 -27.18 -18.31 -12.30
C MET A 54 -26.03 -19.20 -11.83
N ILE A 55 -24.81 -19.03 -12.37
CA ILE A 55 -23.61 -19.79 -11.96
C ILE A 55 -22.95 -19.14 -10.74
N ALA A 56 -23.32 -17.90 -10.46
CA ALA A 56 -22.41 -16.96 -9.85
C ALA A 56 -22.81 -16.55 -8.42
N SER A 57 -24.07 -16.69 -8.01
CA SER A 57 -24.56 -16.23 -6.70
C SER A 57 -23.74 -16.76 -5.50
N ASN A 58 -23.64 -18.09 -5.32
CA ASN A 58 -22.94 -18.68 -4.16
C ASN A 58 -21.42 -18.46 -4.19
N ALA A 59 -20.81 -18.44 -5.38
CA ALA A 59 -19.37 -18.21 -5.52
C ALA A 59 -19.03 -16.74 -5.31
N TRP A 60 -19.84 -15.82 -5.84
CA TRP A 60 -19.70 -14.39 -5.65
C TRP A 60 -19.93 -13.97 -4.22
N GLU A 61 -20.97 -14.48 -3.55
CA GLU A 61 -21.20 -14.20 -2.13
C GLU A 61 -19.98 -14.58 -1.28
N LYS A 62 -19.39 -15.76 -1.53
CA LYS A 62 -18.14 -16.17 -0.86
C LYS A 62 -16.95 -15.28 -1.19
N GLN A 63 -16.80 -14.84 -2.43
CA GLN A 63 -15.72 -13.92 -2.82
C GLN A 63 -15.89 -12.53 -2.22
N ILE A 64 -17.13 -12.00 -2.22
CA ILE A 64 -17.48 -10.73 -1.56
C ILE A 64 -17.19 -10.83 -0.07
N GLU A 65 -17.65 -11.90 0.59
CA GLU A 65 -17.42 -12.10 2.02
C GLU A 65 -15.92 -12.22 2.33
N LYS A 66 -15.16 -12.98 1.52
CA LYS A 66 -13.70 -13.10 1.67
C LYS A 66 -13.00 -11.75 1.49
N ARG A 67 -13.37 -10.99 0.46
CA ARG A 67 -12.86 -9.65 0.20
C ARG A 67 -13.15 -8.71 1.36
N ASP A 68 -14.40 -8.66 1.81
CA ASP A 68 -14.83 -7.79 2.90
C ASP A 68 -14.13 -8.15 4.22
N LYS A 69 -13.94 -9.45 4.49
CA LYS A 69 -13.11 -9.91 5.62
C LYS A 69 -11.66 -9.45 5.48
N THR A 70 -11.08 -9.55 4.29
CA THR A 70 -9.70 -9.13 4.01
C THR A 70 -9.53 -7.63 4.21
N VAL A 71 -10.42 -6.83 3.62
CA VAL A 71 -10.46 -5.36 3.76
C VAL A 71 -10.58 -4.96 5.23
N LYS A 72 -11.56 -5.53 5.97
CA LYS A 72 -11.75 -5.23 7.40
C LYS A 72 -10.54 -5.62 8.24
N SER A 73 -9.91 -6.75 7.93
CA SER A 73 -8.71 -7.22 8.63
C SER A 73 -7.54 -6.26 8.42
N LEU A 74 -7.31 -5.86 7.17
CA LEU A 74 -6.23 -4.95 6.80
C LEU A 74 -6.43 -3.56 7.40
N GLU A 75 -7.64 -3.00 7.29
CA GLU A 75 -7.96 -1.71 7.89
C GLU A 75 -7.73 -1.73 9.40
N LYS A 76 -8.18 -2.80 10.08
CA LYS A 76 -7.97 -3.00 11.52
C LYS A 76 -6.49 -3.14 11.86
N LYS A 77 -5.70 -3.86 11.04
CA LYS A 77 -4.25 -4.04 11.21
C LYS A 77 -3.55 -2.68 11.20
N TYR A 78 -3.72 -1.90 10.14
CA TYR A 78 -3.05 -0.61 9.99
C TYR A 78 -3.57 0.44 10.98
N ARG A 79 -4.86 0.43 11.32
CA ARG A 79 -5.40 1.31 12.37
C ARG A 79 -4.74 1.06 13.72
N ARG A 80 -4.53 -0.21 14.08
CA ARG A 80 -3.80 -0.61 15.30
C ARG A 80 -2.33 -0.22 15.23
N LYS A 81 -1.67 -0.51 14.10
CA LYS A 81 -0.25 -0.20 13.89
C LYS A 81 0.04 1.29 13.99
N CYS A 82 -0.72 2.13 13.27
CA CYS A 82 -0.58 3.59 13.34
C CYS A 82 -0.89 4.14 14.74
N LYS A 83 -1.90 3.61 15.43
CA LYS A 83 -2.21 4.01 16.81
C LYS A 83 -1.08 3.66 17.78
N ALA A 84 -0.51 2.45 17.68
CA ALA A 84 0.57 2.01 18.55
C ALA A 84 1.84 2.86 18.35
N LEU A 85 2.11 3.25 17.11
CA LEU A 85 3.24 4.11 16.72
C LEU A 85 2.95 5.62 16.85
N LYS A 86 1.74 6.01 17.32
CA LYS A 86 1.29 7.40 17.45
C LYS A 86 1.41 8.24 16.17
N LEU A 87 1.13 7.63 15.02
CA LEU A 87 1.22 8.27 13.71
C LEU A 87 -0.06 9.06 13.39
N GLU A 88 0.08 10.25 12.80
CA GLU A 88 -1.04 10.94 12.15
C GLU A 88 -1.32 10.23 10.81
N ALA A 89 -2.34 9.36 10.78
CA ALA A 89 -2.61 8.52 9.62
C ALA A 89 -4.10 8.49 9.24
N LYS A 90 -4.36 8.58 7.93
CA LYS A 90 -5.65 8.31 7.28
C LYS A 90 -5.57 6.97 6.56
N ILE A 91 -6.59 6.12 6.72
CA ILE A 91 -6.69 4.86 5.97
C ILE A 91 -7.78 5.05 4.93
N VAL A 92 -7.43 4.82 3.66
CA VAL A 92 -8.33 4.92 2.51
C VAL A 92 -8.46 3.54 1.88
N VAL A 93 -9.69 3.05 1.81
CA VAL A 93 -10.02 1.81 1.12
C VAL A 93 -10.94 2.15 -0.04
N GLU A 94 -10.51 1.85 -1.27
CA GLU A 94 -11.30 2.12 -2.47
C GLU A 94 -11.28 0.93 -3.44
N GLY A 95 -12.45 0.57 -3.96
CA GLY A 95 -12.56 -0.49 -4.95
C GLY A 95 -12.12 0.03 -6.32
N GLY A 96 -11.29 -0.72 -7.03
CA GLY A 96 -10.90 -0.43 -8.41
C GLY A 96 -9.58 -1.11 -8.80
N PRO A 97 -9.05 -0.83 -10.00
CA PRO A 97 -7.70 -1.27 -10.37
C PRO A 97 -6.65 -0.63 -9.43
N PRO A 98 -5.80 -1.42 -8.76
CA PRO A 98 -4.95 -0.90 -7.68
C PRO A 98 -4.05 0.27 -8.08
N GLY A 99 -3.39 0.19 -9.23
CA GLY A 99 -2.52 1.27 -9.71
C GLY A 99 -3.26 2.59 -9.95
N GLN A 100 -4.48 2.53 -10.49
CA GLN A 100 -5.33 3.71 -10.71
C GLN A 100 -5.79 4.33 -9.39
N VAL A 101 -6.26 3.49 -8.46
CA VAL A 101 -6.69 3.94 -7.13
C VAL A 101 -5.53 4.60 -6.38
N ILE A 102 -4.34 4.00 -6.40
CA ILE A 102 -3.15 4.57 -5.75
C ILE A 102 -2.83 5.95 -6.32
N CYS A 103 -2.73 6.10 -7.65
CA CYS A 103 -2.46 7.41 -8.25
C CYS A 103 -3.53 8.45 -7.90
N LYS A 104 -4.81 8.08 -8.03
CA LYS A 104 -5.95 8.95 -7.73
C LYS A 104 -5.92 9.46 -6.29
N ILE A 105 -5.81 8.56 -5.31
CA ILE A 105 -5.81 8.95 -3.89
C ILE A 105 -4.57 9.76 -3.55
N THR A 106 -3.41 9.41 -4.12
CA THR A 106 -2.17 10.18 -3.92
C THR A 106 -2.34 11.64 -4.36
N GLU A 107 -2.95 11.87 -5.52
CA GLU A 107 -3.22 13.22 -6.03
C GLU A 107 -4.24 13.96 -5.17
N GLN A 108 -5.34 13.30 -4.79
CA GLN A 108 -6.39 13.87 -3.95
C GLN A 108 -5.90 14.32 -2.57
N GLU A 109 -4.99 13.56 -1.97
CA GLU A 109 -4.40 13.88 -0.66
C GLU A 109 -3.15 14.76 -0.77
N GLN A 110 -2.80 15.21 -1.99
CA GLN A 110 -1.63 16.04 -2.27
C GLN A 110 -0.34 15.45 -1.67
N ALA A 111 -0.18 14.13 -1.78
CA ALA A 111 0.96 13.44 -1.18
C ALA A 111 2.27 13.89 -1.84
N SER A 112 3.31 14.07 -1.04
CA SER A 112 4.63 14.49 -1.52
C SER A 112 5.39 13.36 -2.23
N PHE A 113 5.09 12.10 -1.90
CA PHE A 113 5.58 10.91 -2.60
C PHE A 113 4.76 9.66 -2.23
N ILE A 114 4.95 8.59 -3.00
CA ILE A 114 4.32 7.28 -2.79
C ILE A 114 5.38 6.27 -2.35
N VAL A 115 5.05 5.43 -1.36
CA VAL A 115 5.80 4.23 -0.98
C VAL A 115 4.99 2.99 -1.34
N LEU A 116 5.63 2.03 -2.01
CA LEU A 116 5.02 0.73 -2.30
C LEU A 116 6.06 -0.37 -2.38
N GLY A 117 5.61 -1.61 -2.20
CA GLY A 117 6.41 -2.79 -2.51
C GLY A 117 6.70 -2.87 -4.01
N SER A 118 7.85 -3.42 -4.37
CA SER A 118 8.22 -3.67 -5.77
C SER A 118 7.44 -4.83 -6.41
N ARG A 119 6.92 -5.78 -5.61
CA ARG A 119 6.23 -7.02 -6.06
C ARG A 119 5.20 -7.49 -5.02
N GLY A 120 4.32 -8.42 -5.40
CA GLY A 120 3.35 -9.12 -4.52
C GLY A 120 3.54 -10.65 -4.50
N GLU A 121 2.76 -11.37 -3.68
CA GLU A 121 2.91 -12.80 -3.34
C GLU A 121 2.67 -13.83 -4.47
N GLY A 122 2.65 -13.43 -5.75
CA GLY A 122 2.31 -14.34 -6.87
C GLY A 122 3.13 -14.18 -8.15
N THR A 123 4.16 -13.34 -8.17
CA THR A 123 4.85 -12.94 -9.43
C THR A 123 6.09 -13.79 -9.72
N VAL A 124 6.31 -14.11 -11.01
CA VAL A 124 7.46 -14.87 -11.52
C VAL A 124 8.79 -14.19 -11.16
N ARG A 125 9.79 -14.96 -10.68
CA ARG A 125 11.11 -14.48 -10.21
C ARG A 125 11.89 -13.56 -11.17
N ARG A 126 11.52 -13.48 -12.46
CA ARG A 126 12.30 -12.80 -13.53
C ARG A 126 12.00 -11.31 -13.73
N THR A 127 10.89 -10.74 -13.26
CA THR A 127 10.54 -9.32 -13.51
C THR A 127 10.95 -8.42 -12.35
N ILE A 128 11.63 -7.30 -12.58
CA ILE A 128 12.13 -6.41 -11.51
C ILE A 128 10.98 -5.77 -10.71
N LEU A 129 9.91 -5.35 -11.40
CA LEU A 129 8.69 -4.72 -10.86
C LEU A 129 7.45 -5.61 -11.04
N GLY A 130 6.48 -5.49 -10.14
CA GLY A 130 5.12 -6.03 -10.28
C GLY A 130 4.21 -5.06 -11.03
N SER A 131 3.06 -5.55 -11.51
CA SER A 131 2.14 -4.79 -12.36
C SER A 131 1.64 -3.49 -11.72
N VAL A 132 1.36 -3.50 -10.41
CA VAL A 132 0.91 -2.30 -9.68
C VAL A 132 2.02 -1.26 -9.60
N SER A 133 3.23 -1.69 -9.23
CA SER A 133 4.36 -0.77 -9.08
C SER A 133 4.80 -0.19 -10.41
N ASP A 134 4.83 -1.02 -11.45
CA ASP A 134 5.07 -0.59 -12.82
C ASP A 134 4.03 0.43 -13.28
N TYR A 135 2.74 0.17 -13.04
CA TYR A 135 1.68 1.13 -13.36
C TYR A 135 1.90 2.46 -12.63
N VAL A 136 2.09 2.44 -11.31
CA VAL A 136 2.20 3.67 -10.51
C VAL A 136 3.38 4.52 -10.97
N ILE A 137 4.55 3.93 -11.19
CA ILE A 137 5.75 4.65 -11.64
C ILE A 137 5.50 5.42 -12.95
N HIS A 138 4.73 4.86 -13.87
CA HIS A 138 4.48 5.49 -15.17
C HIS A 138 3.32 6.50 -15.18
N HIS A 139 2.45 6.50 -14.15
CA HIS A 139 1.19 7.27 -14.19
C HIS A 139 1.06 8.31 -13.07
N THR A 140 1.90 8.27 -12.04
CA THR A 140 1.85 9.28 -10.98
C THR A 140 2.60 10.56 -11.35
N HIS A 141 2.23 11.67 -10.72
CA HIS A 141 2.91 12.97 -10.85
C HIS A 141 3.84 13.30 -9.68
N VAL A 142 3.99 12.38 -8.72
CA VAL A 142 4.84 12.56 -7.53
C VAL A 142 5.94 11.50 -7.47
N PRO A 143 7.06 11.75 -6.77
CA PRO A 143 8.12 10.77 -6.60
C PRO A 143 7.61 9.42 -6.05
N VAL A 144 8.25 8.34 -6.47
CA VAL A 144 7.90 6.97 -6.07
C VAL A 144 9.09 6.28 -5.42
N VAL A 145 8.86 5.69 -4.26
CA VAL A 145 9.79 4.80 -3.58
C VAL A 145 9.28 3.36 -3.70
N THR A 146 10.07 2.52 -4.36
CA THR A 146 9.80 1.09 -4.46
C THR A 146 10.71 0.29 -3.55
N VAL A 147 10.11 -0.54 -2.69
CA VAL A 147 10.86 -1.36 -1.72
C VAL A 147 11.01 -2.79 -2.26
N PRO A 148 12.25 -3.30 -2.44
CA PRO A 148 12.48 -4.67 -2.89
C PRO A 148 12.09 -5.71 -1.83
N ALA A 149 11.73 -6.91 -2.27
CA ALA A 149 11.40 -8.04 -1.38
C ALA A 149 12.56 -8.47 -0.46
N PHE A 150 13.78 -8.22 -0.93
CA PHE A 150 15.00 -8.42 -0.19
C PHE A 150 15.65 -7.07 0.02
N VAL A 151 15.54 -6.55 1.24
CA VAL A 151 16.39 -5.48 1.74
C VAL A 151 17.44 -6.19 2.60
N PRO A 152 18.70 -6.35 2.16
CA PRO A 152 19.72 -6.89 3.04
C PRO A 152 19.85 -5.98 4.27
N ASN A 153 20.09 -6.57 5.44
CA ASN A 153 20.37 -5.78 6.65
C ASN A 153 21.51 -4.80 6.34
N PRO A 154 21.39 -3.52 6.77
CA PRO A 154 22.53 -2.64 6.71
C PRO A 154 23.69 -3.28 7.48
N PRO A 155 24.94 -3.23 6.96
CA PRO A 155 26.08 -3.79 7.66
C PRO A 155 26.16 -3.19 9.07
N GLY A 156 26.13 -4.06 10.10
CA GLY A 156 26.20 -3.66 11.51
C GLY A 156 24.93 -3.84 12.35
N LYS A 157 23.80 -4.30 11.78
CA LYS A 157 22.65 -4.81 12.56
C LYS A 157 22.50 -6.32 12.34
N GLU A 158 23.32 -7.10 13.05
CA GLU A 158 23.04 -8.53 13.23
C GLU A 158 21.89 -8.68 14.24
N SER A 159 20.94 -9.56 13.91
CA SER A 159 19.81 -9.93 14.75
C SER A 159 20.31 -10.42 16.10
N SER A 160 20.03 -9.65 17.15
CA SER A 160 19.99 -10.15 18.53
C SER A 160 18.76 -11.03 18.74
#